data_AF-A0A2S9BT04-F1
#
_entry.id   AF-A0A2S9BT04-F1
#
_cell.length_a   1.000
_cell.length_b   1.000
_cell.length_c   1.000
_cell.angle_alpha   90.00
_cell.angle_beta   90.00
_cell.angle_gamma   90.00
#
_symmetry.space_group_name_H-M   'P 1'
#
loop_
_entity.id
_entity.type
_entity.pdbx_description
1 polymer ?
#
loop_
_entity_poly.entity_id
_entity_poly.type
_entity_poly.pdbx_seq_one_letter_code
_entity_poly.pdbx_strand_id
1 'polypeptide(L)'
;MAGIWGRRKREQEELAAQDADLARRAEQALVGADERIRTTSDELSFAEAELGESLTADLRTALTAVRTHLREAFQLHQLNHDEIPDTAEELRTRNARILQLCDWAQDLLDEKTSVLAESVAKVRRAPEIIAQVRADAAALSTRIPQTNEAVARLSARYADSAMHQITASAAEAEQLIRFATHSADISERRRAAKQNEEANVALETATEATRRASALLDAVEDFEIEALRAESTLAEVVADSRGDLIAARNAPSVPAVAEAVAALQAALAALTPAGQPNDPFAELSQLRDANSALDEAIAKARHRAENPLPSLAQVQHAIDDADRQLGVARGLIAGHRGWIGADARTRLAEAERLRVDVSDLLPAEDTREAALVQARRVAHLASEALQLAQRDIDSSRPRDQDWGGGGGWGGGPRRGGGGGDLASGILGGLVIGSLLDGIFD
;
A
#
# COMPACT_ATOMS: atom_id res chain seq x y z
N MET A 1 28.12 -54.92 36.68
CA MET A 1 28.68 -53.70 37.32
C MET A 1 29.93 -53.12 36.59
N ALA A 2 30.53 -53.79 35.60
CA ALA A 2 31.74 -53.28 34.90
C ALA A 2 31.50 -52.18 33.83
N GLY A 3 30.27 -52.02 33.31
CA GLY A 3 29.98 -51.09 32.21
C GLY A 3 29.73 -49.62 32.58
N ILE A 4 29.65 -49.28 33.88
CA ILE A 4 29.44 -47.89 34.34
C ILE A 4 30.80 -47.19 34.55
N TRP A 5 31.80 -47.93 35.06
CA TRP A 5 33.15 -47.40 35.30
C TRP A 5 33.92 -47.14 33.99
N GLY A 6 33.77 -48.03 32.99
CA GLY A 6 34.35 -47.84 31.66
C GLY A 6 33.70 -46.70 30.85
N ARG A 7 32.42 -46.41 31.05
CA ARG A 7 31.74 -45.26 30.44
C ARG A 7 32.21 -43.93 31.05
N ARG A 8 32.27 -43.83 32.38
CA ARG A 8 32.78 -42.64 33.07
C ARG A 8 34.24 -42.33 32.73
N LYS A 9 35.09 -43.35 32.60
CA LYS A 9 36.49 -43.18 32.20
C LYS A 9 36.60 -42.64 30.76
N ARG A 10 35.80 -43.17 29.83
CA ARG A 10 35.74 -42.67 28.44
C ARG A 10 35.21 -41.24 28.38
N GLU A 11 34.16 -40.92 29.11
CA GLU A 11 33.62 -39.55 29.22
C GLU A 11 34.67 -38.56 29.78
N GLN A 12 35.46 -38.96 30.77
CA GLN A 12 36.55 -38.13 31.31
C GLN A 12 37.71 -37.95 30.31
N GLU A 13 38.08 -39.00 29.57
CA GLU A 13 39.10 -38.93 28.52
C GLU A 13 38.65 -38.03 27.35
N GLU A 14 37.37 -38.11 26.94
CA GLU A 14 36.78 -37.25 25.93
C GLU A 14 36.74 -35.78 26.37
N LEU A 15 36.33 -35.50 27.62
CA LEU A 15 36.33 -34.14 28.18
C LEU A 15 37.74 -33.55 28.27
N ALA A 16 38.72 -34.35 28.72
CA ALA A 16 40.12 -33.90 28.77
C ALA A 16 40.68 -33.59 27.36
N ALA A 17 40.29 -34.37 26.35
CA ALA A 17 40.67 -34.10 24.96
C ALA A 17 40.03 -32.81 24.43
N GLN A 18 38.77 -32.54 24.77
CA GLN A 18 38.08 -31.28 24.42
C GLN A 18 38.74 -30.07 25.08
N ASP A 19 39.13 -30.19 26.35
CA ASP A 19 39.81 -29.12 27.08
C ASP A 19 41.18 -28.81 26.49
N ALA A 20 41.93 -29.83 26.11
CA ALA A 20 43.21 -29.69 25.43
C ALA A 20 43.06 -29.06 24.03
N ASP A 21 41.98 -29.36 23.31
CA ASP A 21 41.68 -28.69 22.04
C ASP A 21 41.32 -27.22 22.24
N LEU A 22 40.48 -26.92 23.25
CA LEU A 22 40.11 -25.55 23.60
C LEU A 22 41.34 -24.71 23.99
N ALA A 23 42.25 -25.26 24.79
CA ALA A 23 43.50 -24.61 25.17
C ALA A 23 44.38 -24.31 23.94
N ARG A 24 44.61 -25.30 23.07
CA ARG A 24 45.37 -25.10 21.82
C ARG A 24 44.75 -24.03 20.93
N ARG A 25 43.42 -24.01 20.80
CA ARG A 25 42.71 -22.99 20.02
C ARG A 25 42.88 -21.61 20.63
N ALA A 26 42.80 -21.49 21.97
CA ALA A 26 43.00 -20.22 22.67
C ALA A 26 44.42 -19.67 22.46
N GLU A 27 45.45 -20.53 22.52
CA GLU A 27 46.84 -20.16 22.22
C GLU A 27 47.02 -19.68 20.77
N GLN A 28 46.46 -20.41 19.80
CA GLN A 28 46.51 -20.02 18.39
C GLN A 28 45.79 -18.69 18.14
N ALA A 29 44.65 -18.47 18.79
CA ALA A 29 43.87 -17.24 18.66
C ALA A 29 44.61 -16.03 19.26
N LEU A 30 45.34 -16.20 20.38
CA LEU A 30 46.19 -15.15 20.96
C LEU A 30 47.29 -14.71 19.98
N VAL A 31 48.01 -15.67 19.40
CA VAL A 31 49.06 -15.38 18.41
C VAL A 31 48.47 -14.69 17.18
N GLY A 32 47.34 -15.19 16.67
CA GLY A 32 46.65 -14.60 15.52
C GLY A 32 46.18 -13.16 15.78
N ALA A 33 45.60 -12.90 16.96
CA ALA A 33 45.17 -11.57 17.35
C ALA A 33 46.34 -10.60 17.53
N ASP A 34 47.46 -11.03 18.13
CA ASP A 34 48.66 -10.20 18.30
C ASP A 34 49.28 -9.82 16.94
N GLU A 35 49.42 -10.79 16.04
CA GLU A 35 49.91 -10.56 14.68
C GLU A 35 48.97 -9.65 13.86
N ARG A 36 47.66 -9.79 14.06
CA ARG A 36 46.66 -8.89 13.46
C ARG A 36 46.82 -7.47 13.99
N ILE A 37 47.02 -7.26 15.30
CA ILE A 37 47.29 -5.92 15.85
C ILE A 37 48.54 -5.32 15.21
N ARG A 38 49.62 -6.10 15.09
CA ARG A 38 50.89 -5.65 14.50
C ARG A 38 50.67 -5.17 13.06
N THR A 39 50.10 -6.04 12.21
CA THR A 39 49.84 -5.72 10.80
C THR A 39 48.91 -4.53 10.64
N THR A 40 47.83 -4.47 11.43
CA THR A 40 46.87 -3.36 11.37
C THR A 40 47.47 -2.03 11.86
N SER A 41 48.43 -2.09 12.79
CA SER A 41 49.15 -0.89 13.25
C SER A 41 50.07 -0.33 12.16
N ASP A 42 50.72 -1.22 11.39
CA ASP A 42 51.52 -0.84 10.22
C ASP A 42 50.61 -0.20 9.16
N GLU A 43 49.50 -0.86 8.81
CA GLU A 43 48.48 -0.36 7.88
C GLU A 43 47.91 1.00 8.30
N LEU A 44 47.59 1.18 9.59
CA LEU A 44 47.11 2.45 10.12
C LEU A 44 48.15 3.56 9.89
N SER A 45 49.43 3.29 10.09
CA SER A 45 50.49 4.30 9.91
C SER A 45 50.58 4.76 8.44
N PHE A 46 50.44 3.83 7.50
CA PHE A 46 50.36 4.18 6.07
C PHE A 46 49.08 4.96 5.75
N ALA A 47 47.94 4.52 6.29
CA ALA A 47 46.65 5.17 6.07
C ALA A 47 46.62 6.58 6.67
N GLU A 48 47.23 6.83 7.82
CA GLU A 48 47.33 8.17 8.43
C GLU A 48 48.13 9.12 7.54
N ALA A 49 49.17 8.62 6.88
CA ALA A 49 49.96 9.42 5.94
C ALA A 49 49.17 9.80 4.68
N GLU A 50 48.35 8.88 4.15
CA GLU A 50 47.55 9.02 2.92
C GLU A 50 46.22 9.76 3.14
N LEU A 51 45.49 9.40 4.21
CA LEU A 51 44.13 9.86 4.50
C LEU A 51 44.05 10.96 5.57
N GLY A 52 45.08 11.13 6.40
CA GLY A 52 45.05 12.04 7.53
C GLY A 52 44.42 11.42 8.79
N GLU A 53 44.46 12.17 9.89
CA GLU A 53 44.13 11.67 11.23
C GLU A 53 42.63 11.49 11.46
N SER A 54 41.77 12.28 10.79
CA SER A 54 40.31 12.24 10.99
C SER A 54 39.70 10.94 10.46
N LEU A 55 40.00 10.59 9.20
CA LEU A 55 39.49 9.38 8.53
C LEU A 55 40.02 8.07 9.11
N THR A 56 41.11 8.14 9.89
CA THR A 56 41.75 6.98 10.52
C THR A 56 41.42 6.86 12.01
N ALA A 57 40.64 7.79 12.56
CA ALA A 57 40.35 7.86 13.99
C ALA A 57 39.63 6.62 14.54
N ASP A 58 38.70 6.06 13.77
CA ASP A 58 37.95 4.88 14.18
C ASP A 58 38.84 3.64 14.28
N LEU A 59 39.72 3.42 13.29
CA LEU A 59 40.66 2.31 13.32
C LEU A 59 41.67 2.46 14.47
N ARG A 60 42.16 3.68 14.72
CA ARG A 60 43.04 3.98 15.86
C ARG A 60 42.37 3.70 17.20
N THR A 61 41.10 4.07 17.33
CA THR A 61 40.29 3.82 18.52
C THR A 61 40.06 2.32 18.71
N ALA A 62 39.71 1.60 17.65
CA ALA A 62 39.55 0.15 17.66
C ALA A 62 40.85 -0.57 18.05
N LEU A 63 41.98 -0.18 17.47
CA LEU A 63 43.30 -0.73 17.85
C LEU A 63 43.63 -0.50 19.33
N THR A 64 43.26 0.65 19.87
CA THR A 64 43.47 0.95 21.30
C THR A 64 42.59 0.06 22.19
N ALA A 65 41.32 -0.14 21.81
CA ALA A 65 40.40 -1.04 22.50
C ALA A 65 40.88 -2.50 22.44
N VAL A 66 41.26 -2.97 21.26
CA VAL A 66 41.79 -4.31 21.02
C VAL A 66 43.05 -4.56 21.85
N ARG A 67 44.02 -3.63 21.85
CA ARG A 67 45.22 -3.73 22.70
C ARG A 67 44.89 -3.81 24.19
N THR A 68 43.82 -3.17 24.63
CA THR A 68 43.39 -3.21 26.04
C THR A 68 42.81 -4.58 26.40
N HIS A 69 41.93 -5.11 25.57
CA HIS A 69 41.32 -6.43 25.79
C HIS A 69 42.28 -7.60 25.54
N LEU A 70 43.26 -7.47 24.63
CA LEU A 70 44.26 -8.50 24.44
C LEU A 70 45.19 -8.63 25.66
N ARG A 71 45.42 -7.54 26.42
CA ARG A 71 46.12 -7.62 27.72
C ARG A 71 45.34 -8.47 28.73
N GLU A 72 44.02 -8.37 28.77
CA GLU A 72 43.16 -9.25 29.59
C GLU A 72 43.33 -10.71 29.16
N ALA A 73 43.30 -10.98 27.85
CA ALA A 73 43.50 -12.33 27.33
C ALA A 73 44.88 -12.92 27.69
N PHE A 74 45.96 -12.13 27.59
CA PHE A 74 47.29 -12.56 28.02
C PHE A 74 47.39 -12.78 29.54
N GLN A 75 46.73 -11.97 30.36
CA GLN A 75 46.66 -12.19 31.81
C GLN A 75 45.93 -13.50 32.15
N LEU A 76 44.82 -13.79 31.47
CA LEU A 76 44.10 -15.06 31.63
C LEU A 76 44.97 -16.25 31.20
N HIS A 77 45.71 -16.11 30.10
CA HIS A 77 46.64 -17.15 29.65
C HIS A 77 47.78 -17.36 30.65
N GLN A 78 48.31 -16.30 31.26
CA GLN A 78 49.33 -16.39 32.30
C GLN A 78 48.82 -17.12 33.55
N LEU A 79 47.59 -16.83 34.00
CA LEU A 79 46.97 -17.52 35.13
C LEU A 79 46.82 -19.02 34.87
N ASN A 80 46.46 -19.42 33.64
CA ASN A 80 46.35 -20.84 33.27
C ASN A 80 47.69 -21.61 33.36
N HIS A 81 48.82 -20.91 33.47
CA HIS A 81 50.18 -21.48 33.49
C HIS A 81 50.95 -21.11 34.76
N ASP A 82 50.28 -20.62 35.80
CA ASP A 82 50.94 -20.30 37.05
C ASP A 82 51.27 -21.56 37.90
N GLU A 83 51.94 -21.37 39.03
CA GLU A 83 52.36 -22.48 39.91
C GLU A 83 51.20 -23.06 40.74
N ILE A 84 50.00 -22.45 40.69
CA ILE A 84 48.83 -22.84 41.47
C ILE A 84 47.92 -23.73 40.59
N PRO A 85 47.67 -24.99 40.97
CA PRO A 85 46.81 -25.86 40.17
C PRO A 85 45.37 -25.35 40.13
N ASP A 86 44.92 -24.88 38.97
CA ASP A 86 43.52 -24.55 38.71
C ASP A 86 42.64 -25.80 38.53
N THR A 87 41.33 -25.64 38.73
CA THR A 87 40.36 -26.68 38.36
C THR A 87 40.15 -26.73 36.84
N ALA A 88 39.76 -27.88 36.32
CA ALA A 88 39.45 -28.04 34.89
C ALA A 88 38.33 -27.10 34.40
N GLU A 89 37.38 -26.74 35.27
CA GLU A 89 36.30 -25.80 34.95
C GLU A 89 36.79 -24.36 34.83
N GLU A 90 37.72 -23.93 35.69
CA GLU A 90 38.37 -22.62 35.61
C GLU A 90 39.19 -22.48 34.33
N LEU A 91 39.98 -23.51 33.97
CA LEU A 91 40.74 -23.53 32.72
C LEU A 91 39.83 -23.44 31.49
N ARG A 92 38.72 -24.20 31.45
CA ARG A 92 37.72 -24.09 30.37
C ARG A 92 37.16 -22.69 30.26
N THR A 93 36.76 -22.11 31.39
CA THR A 93 36.15 -20.77 31.43
C THR A 93 37.11 -19.70 30.94
N ARG A 94 38.36 -19.74 31.39
CA ARG A 94 39.40 -18.79 30.97
C ARG A 94 39.79 -18.97 29.50
N ASN A 95 39.99 -20.21 29.02
CA ASN A 95 40.29 -20.47 27.61
C ASN A 95 39.13 -20.05 26.69
N ALA A 96 37.88 -20.29 27.08
CA ALA A 96 36.71 -19.79 26.36
C ALA A 96 36.67 -18.26 26.32
N ARG A 97 37.01 -17.59 27.43
CA ARG A 97 37.11 -16.13 27.49
C ARG A 97 38.24 -15.58 26.61
N ILE A 98 39.40 -16.23 26.59
CA ILE A 98 40.52 -15.87 25.71
C ILE A 98 40.08 -15.92 24.24
N LEU A 99 39.44 -17.02 23.83
CA LEU A 99 38.89 -17.15 22.48
C LEU A 99 37.90 -16.05 22.16
N GLN A 100 36.95 -15.79 23.05
CA GLN A 100 35.97 -14.71 22.86
C GLN A 100 36.64 -13.33 22.65
N LEU A 101 37.67 -13.01 23.43
CA LEU A 101 38.39 -11.74 23.31
C LEU A 101 39.19 -11.65 22.01
N CYS A 102 39.81 -12.76 21.57
CA CYS A 102 40.58 -12.81 20.34
C CYS A 102 39.68 -12.75 19.09
N ASP A 103 38.56 -13.49 19.09
CA ASP A 103 37.58 -13.47 18.00
C ASP A 103 36.98 -12.06 17.86
N TRP A 104 36.54 -11.44 18.97
CA TRP A 104 36.06 -10.06 18.96
C TRP A 104 37.11 -9.07 18.43
N ALA A 105 38.37 -9.26 18.80
CA ALA A 105 39.47 -8.39 18.34
C ALA A 105 39.68 -8.51 16.83
N GLN A 106 39.66 -9.72 16.28
CA GLN A 106 39.79 -9.94 14.84
C GLN A 106 38.60 -9.35 14.09
N ASP A 107 37.38 -9.66 14.51
CA ASP A 107 36.15 -9.16 13.88
C ASP A 107 36.11 -7.63 13.85
N LEU A 108 36.44 -6.97 14.97
CA LEU A 108 36.46 -5.51 15.04
C LEU A 108 37.52 -4.90 14.11
N LEU A 109 38.73 -5.46 14.07
CA LEU A 109 39.79 -4.94 13.19
C LEU A 109 39.47 -5.19 11.71
N ASP A 110 38.85 -6.31 11.37
CA ASP A 110 38.42 -6.62 10.00
C ASP A 110 37.31 -5.68 9.54
N GLU A 111 36.32 -5.40 10.40
CA GLU A 111 35.28 -4.40 10.11
C GLU A 111 35.90 -3.02 9.82
N LYS A 112 36.78 -2.53 10.72
CA LYS A 112 37.34 -1.18 10.59
C LYS A 112 38.33 -1.06 9.44
N THR A 113 39.11 -2.09 9.16
CA THR A 113 40.02 -2.09 7.99
C THR A 113 39.26 -2.16 6.67
N SER A 114 38.13 -2.87 6.60
CA SER A 114 37.27 -2.90 5.42
C SER A 114 36.69 -1.51 5.09
N VAL A 115 36.13 -0.82 6.11
CA VAL A 115 35.62 0.56 5.95
C VAL A 115 36.71 1.53 5.52
N LEU A 116 37.92 1.37 6.09
CA LEU A 116 39.07 2.20 5.72
C LEU A 116 39.51 1.94 4.27
N ALA A 117 39.51 0.69 3.81
CA ALA A 117 39.87 0.33 2.45
C ALA A 117 38.96 1.00 1.40
N GLU A 118 37.65 1.10 1.67
CA GLU A 118 36.72 1.86 0.81
C GLU A 118 37.08 3.35 0.75
N SER A 119 37.46 3.93 1.89
CA SER A 119 37.87 5.33 1.98
C SER A 119 39.18 5.59 1.22
N VAL A 120 40.15 4.69 1.32
CA VAL A 120 41.38 4.71 0.51
C VAL A 120 41.06 4.65 -0.98
N ALA A 121 40.20 3.73 -1.40
CA ALA A 121 39.81 3.59 -2.80
C ALA A 121 39.12 4.86 -3.35
N LYS A 122 38.28 5.53 -2.54
CA LYS A 122 37.68 6.82 -2.90
C LYS A 122 38.74 7.91 -3.05
N VAL A 123 39.65 8.04 -2.09
CA VAL A 123 40.73 9.04 -2.14
C VAL A 123 41.63 8.79 -3.35
N ARG A 124 41.98 7.55 -3.68
CA ARG A 124 42.82 7.26 -4.85
C ARG A 124 42.17 7.59 -6.18
N ARG A 125 40.86 7.35 -6.32
CA ARG A 125 40.10 7.66 -7.55
C ARG A 125 39.73 9.13 -7.70
N ALA A 126 39.75 9.91 -6.63
CA ALA A 126 39.31 11.30 -6.66
C ALA A 126 39.97 12.18 -7.74
N PRO A 127 41.29 12.09 -8.03
CA PRO A 127 41.90 12.87 -9.12
C PRO A 127 41.31 12.55 -10.51
N GLU A 128 40.99 11.28 -10.76
CA GLU A 128 40.35 10.84 -12.01
C GLU A 128 38.93 11.40 -12.10
N ILE A 129 38.17 11.35 -11.01
CA ILE A 129 36.81 11.91 -10.94
C ILE A 129 36.84 13.44 -11.12
N ILE A 130 37.79 14.14 -10.50
CA ILE A 130 37.96 15.59 -10.69
C ILE A 130 38.24 15.92 -12.15
N ALA A 131 39.12 15.15 -12.82
CA ALA A 131 39.41 15.33 -14.23
C ALA A 131 38.16 15.07 -15.09
N GLN A 132 37.37 14.04 -14.77
CA GLN A 132 36.11 13.75 -15.46
C GLN A 132 35.10 14.88 -15.30
N VAL A 133 34.88 15.37 -14.07
CA VAL A 133 33.98 16.51 -13.80
C VAL A 133 34.38 17.75 -14.61
N ARG A 134 35.68 18.05 -14.71
CA ARG A 134 36.17 19.17 -15.53
C ARG A 134 35.92 18.96 -17.03
N ALA A 135 36.15 17.74 -17.52
CA ALA A 135 35.88 17.39 -18.91
C ALA A 135 34.39 17.49 -19.25
N ASP A 136 33.53 16.96 -18.38
CA ASP A 136 32.07 17.01 -18.52
C ASP A 136 31.56 18.45 -18.45
N ALA A 137 32.04 19.26 -17.49
CA ALA A 137 31.70 20.68 -17.39
C ALA A 137 32.08 21.45 -18.67
N ALA A 138 33.25 21.16 -19.24
CA ALA A 138 33.67 21.75 -20.51
C ALA A 138 32.76 21.30 -21.67
N ALA A 139 32.44 20.01 -21.77
CA ALA A 139 31.54 19.49 -22.80
C ALA A 139 30.14 20.11 -22.68
N LEU A 140 29.56 20.16 -21.48
CA LEU A 140 28.26 20.79 -21.22
C LEU A 140 28.27 22.29 -21.56
N SER A 141 29.37 22.99 -21.28
CA SER A 141 29.51 24.42 -21.66
C SER A 141 29.38 24.63 -23.17
N THR A 142 29.88 23.69 -23.99
CA THR A 142 29.76 23.80 -25.46
C THR A 142 28.33 23.62 -25.97
N ARG A 143 27.45 22.99 -25.19
CA ARG A 143 26.03 22.80 -25.52
C ARG A 143 25.18 24.05 -25.24
N ILE A 144 25.59 24.91 -24.31
CA ILE A 144 24.81 26.10 -23.87
C ILE A 144 24.32 26.99 -25.02
N PRO A 145 25.16 27.38 -26.01
CA PRO A 145 24.69 28.21 -27.13
C PRO A 145 23.58 27.52 -27.94
N GLN A 146 23.72 26.22 -28.22
CA GLN A 146 22.74 25.44 -28.97
C GLN A 146 21.42 25.30 -28.20
N THR A 147 21.50 25.09 -26.88
CA THR A 147 20.33 25.06 -26.00
C THR A 147 19.60 26.40 -25.97
N ASN A 148 20.33 27.53 -25.90
CA ASN A 148 19.71 28.86 -25.97
C ASN A 148 18.99 29.10 -27.30
N GLU A 149 19.59 28.68 -28.42
CA GLU A 149 18.94 28.74 -29.73
C GLU A 149 17.70 27.84 -29.79
N ALA A 150 17.75 26.65 -29.20
CA ALA A 150 16.60 25.75 -29.12
C ALA A 150 15.45 26.37 -28.32
N VAL A 151 15.72 26.89 -27.13
CA VAL A 151 14.71 27.59 -26.30
C VAL A 151 14.11 28.78 -27.07
N ALA A 152 14.92 29.59 -27.75
CA ALA A 152 14.41 30.72 -28.53
C ALA A 152 13.50 30.26 -29.69
N ARG A 153 13.86 29.19 -30.40
CA ARG A 153 13.00 28.60 -31.45
C ARG A 153 11.70 28.05 -30.86
N LEU A 154 11.77 27.34 -29.74
CA LEU A 154 10.60 26.74 -29.09
C LEU A 154 9.65 27.82 -28.54
N SER A 155 10.18 28.92 -27.98
CA SER A 155 9.36 30.05 -27.51
C SER A 155 8.58 30.77 -28.62
N ALA A 156 8.99 30.63 -29.88
CA ALA A 156 8.24 31.15 -31.01
C ALA A 156 7.08 30.22 -31.43
N ARG A 157 7.12 28.96 -31.00
CA ARG A 157 6.16 27.90 -31.37
C ARG A 157 5.17 27.56 -30.26
N TYR A 158 5.59 27.63 -29.00
CA TYR A 158 4.80 27.20 -27.85
C TYR A 158 4.53 28.36 -26.89
N ALA A 159 3.40 28.28 -26.18
CA ALA A 159 3.03 29.25 -25.17
C ALA A 159 3.98 29.21 -23.95
N ASP A 160 4.09 30.32 -23.23
CA ASP A 160 4.93 30.44 -22.02
C ASP A 160 4.58 29.38 -20.95
N SER A 161 3.30 28.98 -20.87
CA SER A 161 2.84 27.96 -19.92
C SER A 161 3.42 26.58 -20.21
N ALA A 162 3.56 26.19 -21.49
CA ALA A 162 4.20 24.94 -21.88
C ALA A 162 5.71 24.99 -21.63
N MET A 163 6.31 26.16 -21.81
CA MET A 163 7.75 26.35 -21.78
C MET A 163 8.32 26.55 -20.38
N HIS A 164 7.47 26.78 -19.38
CA HIS A 164 7.85 27.21 -18.05
C HIS A 164 9.01 26.39 -17.43
N GLN A 165 9.02 25.07 -17.63
CA GLN A 165 10.04 24.19 -17.07
C GLN A 165 11.40 24.27 -17.76
N ILE A 166 11.46 24.71 -19.03
CA ILE A 166 12.71 24.68 -19.82
C ILE A 166 13.26 26.06 -20.17
N THR A 167 12.47 27.13 -20.01
CA THR A 167 12.87 28.49 -20.40
C THR A 167 14.15 28.95 -19.69
N ALA A 168 14.35 28.57 -18.42
CA ALA A 168 15.52 28.95 -17.63
C ALA A 168 16.66 27.91 -17.68
N SER A 169 16.46 26.75 -18.31
CA SER A 169 17.37 25.59 -18.20
C SER A 169 18.79 25.89 -18.64
N ALA A 170 18.99 26.66 -19.72
CA ALA A 170 20.33 27.01 -20.18
C ALA A 170 21.09 27.90 -19.18
N ALA A 171 20.41 28.89 -18.59
CA ALA A 171 21.01 29.78 -17.59
C ALA A 171 21.31 29.04 -16.27
N GLU A 172 20.40 28.16 -15.84
CA GLU A 172 20.59 27.32 -14.66
C GLU A 172 21.71 26.30 -14.85
N ALA A 173 21.78 25.65 -16.02
CA ALA A 173 22.87 24.74 -16.36
C ALA A 173 24.22 25.46 -16.35
N GLU A 174 24.30 26.69 -16.88
CA GLU A 174 25.54 27.48 -16.85
C GLU A 174 25.99 27.80 -15.40
N GLN A 175 25.05 28.12 -14.51
CA GLN A 175 25.34 28.31 -13.09
C GLN A 175 25.86 27.03 -12.43
N LEU A 176 25.21 25.89 -12.71
CA LEU A 176 25.61 24.59 -12.19
C LEU A 176 26.98 24.15 -12.70
N ILE A 177 27.31 24.41 -13.97
CA ILE A 177 28.64 24.13 -14.55
C ILE A 177 29.73 24.94 -13.85
N ARG A 178 29.50 26.24 -13.62
CA ARG A 178 30.43 27.08 -12.85
C ARG A 178 30.59 26.58 -11.43
N PHE A 179 29.49 26.19 -10.79
CA PHE A 179 29.49 25.65 -9.43
C PHE A 179 30.21 24.29 -9.34
N ALA A 180 30.04 23.43 -10.35
CA ALA A 180 30.75 22.16 -10.46
C ALA A 180 32.26 22.37 -10.57
N THR A 181 32.68 23.25 -11.47
CA THR A 181 34.10 23.59 -11.66
C THR A 181 34.71 24.17 -10.38
N HIS A 182 34.01 25.10 -9.72
CA HIS A 182 34.47 25.67 -8.46
C HIS A 182 34.59 24.63 -7.33
N SER A 183 33.61 23.73 -7.23
CA SER A 183 33.59 22.64 -6.25
C SER A 183 34.73 21.65 -6.50
N ALA A 184 35.04 21.36 -7.76
CA ALA A 184 36.20 20.55 -8.14
C ALA A 184 37.53 21.20 -7.70
N ASP A 185 37.67 22.52 -7.88
CA ASP A 185 38.85 23.27 -7.41
C ASP A 185 38.95 23.29 -5.87
N ILE A 186 37.82 23.40 -5.16
CA ILE A 186 37.80 23.27 -3.70
C ILE A 186 38.27 21.88 -3.30
N SER A 187 37.76 20.83 -3.95
CA SER A 187 38.15 19.45 -3.66
C SER A 187 39.67 19.28 -3.81
N GLU A 188 40.24 19.72 -4.93
CA GLU A 188 41.69 19.64 -5.18
C GLU A 188 42.51 20.37 -4.11
N ARG A 189 42.13 21.60 -3.73
CA ARG A 189 42.80 22.36 -2.66
C ARG A 189 42.71 21.67 -1.29
N ARG A 190 41.55 21.14 -0.93
CA ARG A 190 41.34 20.45 0.35
C ARG A 190 42.16 19.16 0.42
N ARG A 191 42.26 18.41 -0.68
CA ARG A 191 43.13 17.22 -0.77
C ARG A 191 44.60 17.57 -0.59
N ALA A 192 45.07 18.63 -1.26
CA ALA A 192 46.44 19.11 -1.08
C ALA A 192 46.75 19.50 0.39
N ALA A 193 45.73 19.96 1.12
CA ALA A 193 45.80 20.26 2.55
C ALA A 193 45.52 19.06 3.48
N LYS A 194 45.39 17.83 2.94
CA LYS A 194 45.02 16.60 3.67
C LYS A 194 43.67 16.65 4.40
N GLN A 195 42.76 17.51 3.93
CA GLN A 195 41.38 17.64 4.41
C GLN A 195 40.46 16.76 3.54
N ASN A 196 40.62 15.44 3.67
CA ASN A 196 40.03 14.47 2.75
C ASN A 196 38.51 14.34 2.86
N GLU A 197 37.93 14.55 4.04
CA GLU A 197 36.48 14.55 4.24
C GLU A 197 35.83 15.72 3.48
N GLU A 198 36.32 16.93 3.70
CA GLU A 198 35.83 18.13 3.04
C GLU A 198 36.08 18.10 1.53
N ALA A 199 37.20 17.49 1.12
CA ALA A 199 37.48 17.24 -0.28
C ALA A 199 36.46 16.31 -0.95
N ASN A 200 36.08 15.23 -0.27
CA ASN A 200 35.11 14.27 -0.80
C ASN A 200 33.73 14.91 -0.94
N VAL A 201 33.29 15.69 0.06
CA VAL A 201 32.02 16.45 -0.01
C VAL A 201 32.02 17.41 -1.20
N ALA A 202 33.12 18.14 -1.41
CA ALA A 202 33.25 19.05 -2.55
C ALA A 202 33.24 18.30 -3.91
N LEU A 203 33.84 17.11 -3.97
CA LEU A 203 33.84 16.27 -5.18
C LEU A 203 32.46 15.70 -5.51
N GLU A 204 31.74 15.21 -4.51
CA GLU A 204 30.35 14.75 -4.66
C GLU A 204 29.45 15.88 -5.12
N THR A 205 29.62 17.07 -4.52
CA THR A 205 28.91 18.29 -4.92
C THR A 205 29.19 18.65 -6.38
N ALA A 206 30.44 18.57 -6.82
CA ALA A 206 30.83 18.86 -8.19
C ALA A 206 30.23 17.85 -9.20
N THR A 207 30.24 16.57 -8.83
CA THR A 207 29.67 15.48 -9.63
C THR A 207 28.16 15.65 -9.79
N GLU A 208 27.46 15.91 -8.69
CA GLU A 208 26.00 16.12 -8.69
C GLU A 208 25.60 17.38 -9.48
N ALA A 209 26.35 18.48 -9.34
CA ALA A 209 26.10 19.70 -10.12
C ALA A 209 26.25 19.46 -11.62
N THR A 210 27.26 18.70 -12.04
CA THR A 210 27.46 18.30 -13.45
C THR A 210 26.31 17.44 -13.96
N ARG A 211 25.86 16.45 -13.17
CA ARG A 211 24.71 15.60 -13.49
C ARG A 211 23.42 16.41 -13.68
N ARG A 212 23.15 17.37 -12.78
CA ARG A 212 21.99 18.27 -12.88
C ARG A 212 22.06 19.17 -14.10
N ALA A 213 23.25 19.73 -14.40
CA ALA A 213 23.44 20.53 -15.59
C ALA A 213 23.13 19.73 -16.86
N SER A 214 23.63 18.48 -16.97
CA SER A 214 23.27 17.61 -18.11
C SER A 214 21.76 17.41 -18.22
N ALA A 215 21.09 17.02 -17.13
CA ALA A 215 19.66 16.76 -17.13
C ALA A 215 18.82 17.97 -17.57
N LEU A 216 19.23 19.20 -17.22
CA LEU A 216 18.56 20.42 -17.68
C LEU A 216 18.72 20.65 -19.19
N LEU A 217 19.91 20.36 -19.75
CA LEU A 217 20.13 20.50 -21.18
C LEU A 217 19.40 19.40 -21.97
N ASP A 218 19.42 18.17 -21.46
CA ASP A 218 18.72 17.03 -22.04
C ASP A 218 17.20 17.28 -22.05
N ALA A 219 16.64 17.87 -20.98
CA ALA A 219 15.21 18.22 -20.92
C ALA A 219 14.76 19.20 -22.01
N VAL A 220 15.63 20.12 -22.44
CA VAL A 220 15.33 21.04 -23.56
C VAL A 220 15.27 20.29 -24.89
N GLU A 221 16.18 19.32 -25.09
CA GLU A 221 16.22 18.50 -26.29
C GLU A 221 14.99 17.56 -26.36
N ASP A 222 14.64 16.94 -25.24
CA ASP A 222 13.49 16.03 -25.14
C ASP A 222 12.15 16.77 -25.27
N PHE A 223 12.08 18.03 -24.82
CA PHE A 223 10.85 18.82 -24.85
C PHE A 223 10.22 18.89 -26.25
N GLU A 224 11.03 19.12 -27.30
CA GLU A 224 10.49 19.25 -28.66
C GLU A 224 9.82 17.95 -29.12
N ILE A 225 10.43 16.81 -28.80
CA ILE A 225 9.89 15.49 -29.15
C ILE A 225 8.58 15.25 -28.40
N GLU A 226 8.53 15.56 -27.10
CA GLU A 226 7.33 15.39 -26.29
C GLU A 226 6.21 16.34 -26.70
N ALA A 227 6.52 17.58 -27.05
CA ALA A 227 5.54 18.55 -27.52
C ALA A 227 4.93 18.11 -28.87
N LEU A 228 5.75 17.60 -29.80
CA LEU A 228 5.26 17.02 -31.06
C LEU A 228 4.35 15.80 -30.84
N ARG A 229 4.69 14.93 -29.89
CA ARG A 229 3.84 13.78 -29.52
C ARG A 229 2.52 14.24 -28.90
N ALA A 230 2.55 15.25 -28.03
CA ALA A 230 1.37 15.83 -27.41
C ALA A 230 0.46 16.48 -28.48
N GLU A 231 1.01 17.22 -29.44
CA GLU A 231 0.27 17.78 -30.58
C GLU A 231 -0.43 16.69 -31.42
N SER A 232 0.31 15.62 -31.77
CA SER A 232 -0.25 14.49 -32.53
C SER A 232 -1.39 13.81 -31.77
N THR A 233 -1.19 13.58 -30.48
CA THR A 233 -2.20 12.94 -29.62
C THR A 233 -3.41 13.86 -29.43
N LEU A 234 -3.20 15.16 -29.28
CA LEU A 234 -4.27 16.14 -29.18
C LEU A 234 -5.15 16.14 -30.43
N ALA A 235 -4.55 16.04 -31.62
CA ALA A 235 -5.32 15.96 -32.87
C ALA A 235 -6.23 14.72 -32.92
N GLU A 236 -5.74 13.56 -32.47
CA GLU A 236 -6.52 12.32 -32.34
C GLU A 236 -7.65 12.48 -31.32
N VAL A 237 -7.34 12.96 -30.11
CA VAL A 237 -8.34 13.16 -29.05
C VAL A 237 -9.41 14.17 -29.46
N VAL A 238 -9.06 15.22 -30.21
CA VAL A 238 -10.05 16.17 -30.75
C VAL A 238 -11.01 15.50 -31.73
N ALA A 239 -10.52 14.58 -32.57
CA ALA A 239 -11.39 13.83 -33.48
C ALA A 239 -12.33 12.90 -32.70
N ASP A 240 -11.81 12.20 -31.71
CA ASP A 240 -12.58 11.29 -30.86
C ASP A 240 -13.63 12.04 -30.02
N SER A 241 -13.26 13.13 -29.35
CA SER A 241 -14.18 13.99 -28.58
C SER A 241 -15.36 14.50 -29.42
N ARG A 242 -15.14 14.80 -30.70
CA ARG A 242 -16.24 15.20 -31.61
C ARG A 242 -17.17 14.03 -31.90
N GLY A 243 -16.64 12.82 -32.01
CA GLY A 243 -17.41 11.58 -32.09
C GLY A 243 -18.22 11.33 -30.81
N ASP A 244 -17.61 11.50 -29.65
CA ASP A 244 -18.25 11.31 -28.34
C ASP A 244 -19.41 12.29 -28.12
N LEU A 245 -19.25 13.54 -28.53
CA LEU A 245 -20.35 14.53 -28.51
C LEU A 245 -21.52 14.15 -29.42
N ILE A 246 -21.26 13.46 -30.54
CA ILE A 246 -22.32 12.93 -31.41
C ILE A 246 -22.99 11.73 -30.74
N ALA A 247 -22.20 10.80 -30.18
CA ALA A 247 -22.70 9.62 -29.48
C ALA A 247 -23.51 9.98 -28.23
N ALA A 248 -23.11 11.02 -27.50
CA ALA A 248 -23.78 11.54 -26.32
C ALA A 248 -25.21 12.03 -26.58
N ARG A 249 -25.58 12.33 -27.84
CA ARG A 249 -26.97 12.65 -28.21
C ARG A 249 -27.93 11.49 -27.97
N ASN A 250 -27.42 10.26 -27.99
CA ASN A 250 -28.19 9.04 -27.71
C ASN A 250 -28.05 8.60 -26.24
N ALA A 251 -27.33 9.35 -25.40
CA ALA A 251 -27.20 9.06 -23.98
C ALA A 251 -28.45 9.50 -23.19
N PRO A 252 -28.67 8.97 -21.97
CA PRO A 252 -29.79 9.40 -21.14
C PRO A 252 -29.77 10.90 -20.86
N SER A 253 -30.91 11.56 -21.06
CA SER A 253 -31.06 13.01 -20.88
C SER A 253 -31.17 13.39 -19.39
N VAL A 254 -30.04 13.41 -18.70
CA VAL A 254 -29.92 13.85 -17.30
C VAL A 254 -29.01 15.08 -17.17
N PRO A 255 -29.21 15.96 -16.16
CA PRO A 255 -28.44 17.20 -16.01
C PRO A 255 -26.92 16.98 -16.01
N ALA A 256 -26.43 15.95 -15.31
CA ALA A 256 -25.00 15.63 -15.22
C ALA A 256 -24.36 15.34 -16.60
N VAL A 257 -25.07 14.64 -17.50
CA VAL A 257 -24.59 14.38 -18.86
C VAL A 257 -24.58 15.67 -19.68
N ALA A 258 -25.61 16.52 -19.53
CA ALA A 258 -25.67 17.81 -20.22
C ALA A 258 -24.54 18.76 -19.78
N GLU A 259 -24.22 18.78 -18.48
CA GLU A 259 -23.09 19.53 -17.91
C GLU A 259 -21.75 19.02 -18.44
N ALA A 260 -21.53 17.70 -18.48
CA ALA A 260 -20.31 17.11 -19.01
C ALA A 260 -20.15 17.37 -20.53
N VAL A 261 -21.24 17.29 -21.31
CA VAL A 261 -21.26 17.67 -22.72
C VAL A 261 -20.88 19.14 -22.90
N ALA A 262 -21.45 20.03 -22.10
CA ALA A 262 -21.14 21.47 -22.16
C ALA A 262 -19.67 21.74 -21.79
N ALA A 263 -19.13 21.03 -20.79
CA ALA A 263 -17.72 21.14 -20.39
C ALA A 263 -16.79 20.67 -21.52
N LEU A 264 -17.09 19.54 -22.18
CA LEU A 264 -16.31 19.06 -23.32
C LEU A 264 -16.38 20.01 -24.53
N GLN A 265 -17.55 20.58 -24.81
CA GLN A 265 -17.69 21.61 -25.84
C GLN A 265 -16.88 22.87 -25.51
N ALA A 266 -16.89 23.30 -24.26
CA ALA A 266 -16.09 24.44 -23.79
C ALA A 266 -14.58 24.16 -23.92
N ALA A 267 -14.13 22.95 -23.56
CA ALA A 267 -12.74 22.53 -23.73
C ALA A 267 -12.31 22.55 -25.21
N LEU A 268 -13.12 21.99 -26.10
CA LEU A 268 -12.86 22.04 -27.55
C LEU A 268 -12.85 23.47 -28.12
N ALA A 269 -13.71 24.35 -27.60
CA ALA A 269 -13.77 25.75 -28.01
C ALA A 269 -12.61 26.60 -27.46
N ALA A 270 -11.99 26.16 -26.36
CA ALA A 270 -10.86 26.82 -25.72
C ALA A 270 -9.51 26.49 -26.38
N LEU A 271 -9.46 25.49 -27.27
CA LEU A 271 -8.23 25.11 -27.96
C LEU A 271 -7.65 26.27 -28.77
N THR A 272 -6.33 26.41 -28.70
CA THR A 272 -5.62 27.46 -29.42
C THR A 272 -5.73 27.26 -30.93
N PRO A 273 -6.05 28.30 -31.72
CA PRO A 273 -6.10 28.20 -33.17
C PRO A 273 -4.76 27.77 -33.78
N ALA A 274 -4.82 26.97 -34.84
CA ALA A 274 -3.63 26.52 -35.56
C ALA A 274 -2.74 27.71 -36.00
N GLY A 275 -1.44 27.59 -35.75
CA GLY A 275 -0.46 28.63 -36.08
C GLY A 275 -0.27 29.71 -35.02
N GLN A 276 -0.97 29.64 -33.89
CA GLN A 276 -0.66 30.44 -32.68
C GLN A 276 0.11 29.58 -31.67
N PRO A 277 0.97 30.19 -30.82
CA PRO A 277 1.67 29.46 -29.78
C PRO A 277 0.69 28.85 -28.79
N ASN A 278 0.66 27.51 -28.72
CA ASN A 278 -0.24 26.77 -27.86
C ASN A 278 0.51 26.06 -26.73
N ASP A 279 -0.24 25.53 -25.78
CA ASP A 279 0.26 24.62 -24.75
C ASP A 279 -0.32 23.22 -24.99
N PRO A 280 0.37 22.37 -25.78
CA PRO A 280 -0.18 21.08 -26.17
C PRO A 280 -0.35 20.13 -24.98
N PHE A 281 0.39 20.32 -23.89
CA PHE A 281 0.26 19.50 -22.69
C PHE A 281 -0.98 19.87 -21.88
N ALA A 282 -1.19 21.17 -21.64
CA ALA A 282 -2.35 21.65 -20.91
C ALA A 282 -3.65 21.41 -21.70
N GLU A 283 -3.64 21.68 -23.01
CA GLU A 283 -4.79 21.43 -23.89
C GLU A 283 -5.18 19.95 -23.92
N LEU A 284 -4.18 19.05 -24.04
CA LEU A 284 -4.42 17.61 -24.02
C LEU A 284 -4.95 17.14 -22.66
N SER A 285 -4.41 17.65 -21.55
CA SER A 285 -4.89 17.32 -20.21
C SER A 285 -6.35 17.75 -20.03
N GLN A 286 -6.66 19.01 -20.35
CA GLN A 286 -8.00 19.56 -20.21
C GLN A 286 -9.03 18.77 -21.03
N LEU A 287 -8.67 18.37 -22.25
CA LEU A 287 -9.57 17.62 -23.12
C LEU A 287 -9.78 16.18 -22.62
N ARG A 288 -8.72 15.52 -22.13
CA ARG A 288 -8.82 14.18 -21.51
C ARG A 288 -9.68 14.19 -20.25
N ASP A 289 -9.54 15.21 -19.41
CA ASP A 289 -10.34 15.36 -18.20
C ASP A 289 -11.83 15.52 -18.55
N ALA A 290 -12.14 16.34 -19.56
CA ALA A 290 -13.50 16.55 -20.04
C ALA A 290 -14.11 15.29 -20.68
N ASN A 291 -13.35 14.54 -21.49
CA ASN A 291 -13.80 13.26 -22.05
C ASN A 291 -14.09 12.25 -20.93
N SER A 292 -13.16 12.10 -19.98
CA SER A 292 -13.32 11.15 -18.87
C SER A 292 -14.55 11.48 -18.02
N ALA A 293 -14.80 12.77 -17.78
CA ALA A 293 -16.00 13.23 -17.07
C ALA A 293 -17.30 12.93 -17.85
N LEU A 294 -17.28 13.05 -19.18
CA LEU A 294 -18.42 12.69 -20.02
C LEU A 294 -18.70 11.19 -19.98
N ASP A 295 -17.66 10.36 -20.11
CA ASP A 295 -17.78 8.90 -20.03
C ASP A 295 -18.34 8.45 -18.69
N GLU A 296 -17.83 9.00 -17.59
CA GLU A 296 -18.32 8.72 -16.24
C GLU A 296 -19.80 9.12 -16.09
N ALA A 297 -20.16 10.31 -16.57
CA ALA A 297 -21.55 10.79 -16.50
C ALA A 297 -22.51 9.90 -17.31
N ILE A 298 -22.11 9.49 -18.52
CA ILE A 298 -22.91 8.58 -19.37
C ILE A 298 -23.02 7.20 -18.73
N ALA A 299 -21.93 6.64 -18.22
CA ALA A 299 -21.93 5.33 -17.57
C ALA A 299 -22.86 5.33 -16.34
N LYS A 300 -22.74 6.36 -15.49
CA LYS A 300 -23.61 6.54 -14.31
C LYS A 300 -25.08 6.71 -14.72
N ALA A 301 -25.36 7.47 -15.77
CA ALA A 301 -26.72 7.69 -16.25
C ALA A 301 -27.34 6.41 -16.84
N ARG A 302 -26.57 5.63 -17.61
CA ARG A 302 -27.01 4.32 -18.13
C ARG A 302 -27.28 3.34 -17.01
N HIS A 303 -26.37 3.23 -16.04
CA HIS A 303 -26.58 2.39 -14.86
C HIS A 303 -27.86 2.77 -14.10
N ARG A 304 -28.15 4.07 -13.95
CA ARG A 304 -29.38 4.55 -13.32
C ARG A 304 -30.64 4.28 -14.15
N ALA A 305 -30.53 4.25 -15.47
CA ALA A 305 -31.65 3.90 -16.36
C ALA A 305 -31.95 2.40 -16.35
N GLU A 306 -30.91 1.56 -16.31
CA GLU A 306 -31.02 0.09 -16.19
C GLU A 306 -31.45 -0.35 -14.78
N ASN A 307 -31.09 0.42 -13.76
CA ASN A 307 -31.43 0.18 -12.36
C ASN A 307 -32.19 1.37 -11.75
N PRO A 308 -33.48 1.58 -12.12
CA PRO A 308 -34.28 2.67 -11.59
C PRO A 308 -34.47 2.53 -10.08
N LEU A 309 -34.21 3.61 -9.35
CA LEU A 309 -34.49 3.65 -7.91
C LEU A 309 -36.00 3.57 -7.66
N PRO A 310 -36.42 2.96 -6.55
CA PRO A 310 -37.83 2.95 -6.18
C PRO A 310 -38.32 4.38 -5.96
N SER A 311 -39.54 4.65 -6.42
CA SER A 311 -40.15 5.97 -6.24
C SER A 311 -40.43 6.24 -4.76
N LEU A 312 -40.41 7.51 -4.35
CA LEU A 312 -40.73 7.88 -2.97
C LEU A 312 -42.09 7.31 -2.53
N ALA A 313 -43.08 7.31 -3.44
CA ALA A 313 -44.39 6.71 -3.19
C ALA A 313 -44.32 5.19 -2.97
N GLN A 314 -43.51 4.46 -3.75
CA GLN A 314 -43.32 3.01 -3.54
C GLN A 314 -42.68 2.71 -2.19
N VAL A 315 -41.67 3.49 -1.79
CA VAL A 315 -41.04 3.35 -0.47
C VAL A 315 -42.06 3.65 0.64
N GLN A 316 -42.81 4.75 0.53
CA GLN A 316 -43.82 5.13 1.51
C GLN A 316 -44.91 4.06 1.64
N HIS A 317 -45.42 3.51 0.54
CA HIS A 317 -46.41 2.44 0.57
C HIS A 317 -45.90 1.17 1.24
N ALA A 318 -44.62 0.81 1.05
CA ALA A 318 -44.02 -0.34 1.73
C ALA A 318 -43.89 -0.11 3.24
N ILE A 319 -43.58 1.13 3.65
CA ILE A 319 -43.53 1.52 5.07
C ILE A 319 -44.93 1.47 5.69
N ASP A 320 -45.93 2.06 5.02
CA ASP A 320 -47.32 2.04 5.49
C ASP A 320 -47.84 0.61 5.63
N ASP A 321 -47.44 -0.28 4.71
CA ASP A 321 -47.77 -1.70 4.81
C ASP A 321 -47.09 -2.39 5.99
N ALA A 322 -45.78 -2.16 6.17
CA ALA A 322 -45.04 -2.64 7.32
C ALA A 322 -45.65 -2.16 8.65
N ASP A 323 -46.05 -0.89 8.74
CA ASP A 323 -46.69 -0.29 9.91
C ASP A 323 -48.06 -0.91 10.22
N ARG A 324 -48.87 -1.19 9.19
CA ARG A 324 -50.14 -1.91 9.36
C ARG A 324 -49.90 -3.33 9.88
N GLN A 325 -48.96 -4.07 9.29
CA GLN A 325 -48.65 -5.44 9.71
C GLN A 325 -48.10 -5.49 11.14
N LEU A 326 -47.22 -4.56 11.51
CA LEU A 326 -46.74 -4.37 12.88
C LEU A 326 -47.90 -4.09 13.85
N GLY A 327 -48.82 -3.19 13.49
CA GLY A 327 -49.99 -2.88 14.29
C GLY A 327 -50.87 -4.10 14.56
N VAL A 328 -51.13 -4.92 13.54
CA VAL A 328 -51.91 -6.16 13.66
C VAL A 328 -51.19 -7.19 14.54
N ALA A 329 -49.91 -7.45 14.29
CA ALA A 329 -49.12 -8.39 15.09
C ALA A 329 -49.02 -7.96 16.56
N ARG A 330 -48.77 -6.68 16.81
CA ARG A 330 -48.75 -6.09 18.16
C ARG A 330 -50.09 -6.25 18.86
N GLY A 331 -51.20 -5.96 18.18
CA GLY A 331 -52.55 -6.10 18.71
C GLY A 331 -52.88 -7.54 19.12
N LEU A 332 -52.63 -8.51 18.23
CA LEU A 332 -52.90 -9.93 18.52
C LEU A 332 -52.06 -10.44 19.71
N ILE A 333 -50.76 -10.16 19.69
CA ILE A 333 -49.82 -10.59 20.74
C ILE A 333 -50.14 -9.93 22.09
N ALA A 334 -50.51 -8.65 22.08
CA ALA A 334 -50.88 -7.93 23.29
C ALA A 334 -52.22 -8.41 23.88
N GLY A 335 -53.15 -8.90 23.05
CA GLY A 335 -54.44 -9.43 23.48
C GLY A 335 -54.39 -10.85 24.07
N HIS A 336 -53.36 -11.65 23.73
CA HIS A 336 -53.28 -13.06 24.09
C HIS A 336 -51.99 -13.40 24.86
N ARG A 337 -51.53 -12.49 25.72
CA ARG A 337 -50.19 -12.57 26.37
C ARG A 337 -49.93 -13.86 27.14
N GLY A 338 -50.94 -14.52 27.67
CA GLY A 338 -50.75 -15.79 28.39
C GLY A 338 -50.46 -16.97 27.47
N TRP A 339 -50.81 -16.87 26.18
CA TRP A 339 -50.87 -17.99 25.24
C TRP A 339 -49.79 -17.90 24.16
N ILE A 340 -49.24 -16.71 23.90
CA ILE A 340 -48.17 -16.49 22.92
C ILE A 340 -46.80 -16.90 23.46
N GLY A 341 -45.99 -17.58 22.66
CA GLY A 341 -44.64 -18.03 22.96
C GLY A 341 -43.55 -16.95 22.82
N ALA A 342 -42.30 -17.35 23.05
CA ALA A 342 -41.14 -16.44 22.93
C ALA A 342 -40.82 -16.07 21.47
N ASP A 343 -40.96 -17.02 20.53
CA ASP A 343 -40.57 -16.82 19.13
C ASP A 343 -41.37 -15.70 18.44
N ALA A 344 -42.68 -15.67 18.62
CA ALA A 344 -43.54 -14.60 18.07
C ALA A 344 -43.16 -13.22 18.61
N ARG A 345 -42.81 -13.13 19.91
CA ARG A 345 -42.38 -11.87 20.55
C ARG A 345 -41.01 -11.43 20.06
N THR A 346 -40.09 -12.36 19.88
CA THR A 346 -38.75 -12.06 19.35
C THR A 346 -38.84 -11.52 17.92
N ARG A 347 -39.69 -12.11 17.05
CA ARG A 347 -39.90 -11.60 15.68
C ARG A 347 -40.54 -10.21 15.68
N LEU A 348 -41.51 -9.96 16.56
CA LEU A 348 -42.11 -8.64 16.71
C LEU A 348 -41.08 -7.59 17.17
N ALA A 349 -40.28 -7.92 18.19
CA ALA A 349 -39.26 -7.00 18.71
C ALA A 349 -38.20 -6.64 17.67
N GLU A 350 -37.74 -7.60 16.85
CA GLU A 350 -36.79 -7.32 15.77
C GLU A 350 -37.42 -6.50 14.63
N ALA A 351 -38.70 -6.75 14.30
CA ALA A 351 -39.42 -5.93 13.33
C ALA A 351 -39.56 -4.48 13.81
N GLU A 352 -39.88 -4.26 15.09
CA GLU A 352 -39.97 -2.94 15.72
C GLU A 352 -38.62 -2.24 15.75
N ARG A 353 -37.53 -2.96 16.06
CA ARG A 353 -36.16 -2.43 16.02
C ARG A 353 -35.80 -1.93 14.63
N LEU A 354 -35.99 -2.76 13.60
CA LEU A 354 -35.68 -2.40 12.22
C LEU A 354 -36.53 -1.23 11.71
N ARG A 355 -37.78 -1.09 12.16
CA ARG A 355 -38.66 0.01 11.74
C ARG A 355 -38.15 1.38 12.18
N VAL A 356 -37.45 1.47 13.30
CA VAL A 356 -36.84 2.73 13.77
C VAL A 356 -35.82 3.22 12.74
N ASP A 357 -34.97 2.32 12.25
CA ASP A 357 -33.87 2.61 11.32
C ASP A 357 -34.37 3.07 9.92
N VAL A 358 -35.58 2.66 9.49
CA VAL A 358 -36.13 3.00 8.17
C VAL A 358 -36.42 4.49 7.98
N SER A 359 -36.78 5.21 9.06
CA SER A 359 -37.17 6.62 8.97
C SER A 359 -35.99 7.53 8.57
N ASP A 360 -34.78 7.15 8.98
CA ASP A 360 -33.56 7.92 8.72
C ASP A 360 -33.07 7.76 7.27
N LEU A 361 -33.59 6.77 6.53
CA LEU A 361 -33.22 6.45 5.16
C LEU A 361 -34.10 7.14 4.09
N LEU A 362 -35.10 7.91 4.48
CA LEU A 362 -36.03 8.56 3.55
C LEU A 362 -35.55 9.88 2.89
N PRO A 363 -34.72 10.74 3.52
CA PRO A 363 -34.41 12.06 2.94
C PRO A 363 -33.54 12.02 1.67
N ALA A 364 -32.68 11.00 1.52
CA ALA A 364 -31.72 10.93 0.42
C ALA A 364 -32.21 10.02 -0.72
N GLU A 365 -31.94 10.43 -1.97
CA GLU A 365 -32.24 9.62 -3.15
C GLU A 365 -31.52 8.27 -3.12
N ASP A 366 -30.25 8.29 -2.73
CA ASP A 366 -29.38 7.12 -2.78
C ASP A 366 -29.71 6.08 -1.68
N THR A 367 -30.55 6.41 -0.70
CA THR A 367 -30.97 5.51 0.38
C THR A 367 -32.37 4.89 0.15
N ARG A 368 -33.09 5.28 -0.91
CA ARG A 368 -34.47 4.80 -1.17
C ARG A 368 -34.55 3.29 -1.39
N GLU A 369 -33.56 2.71 -2.05
CA GLU A 369 -33.50 1.25 -2.27
C GLU A 369 -33.31 0.50 -0.96
N ALA A 370 -32.36 0.95 -0.14
CA ALA A 370 -32.14 0.41 1.20
C ALA A 370 -33.40 0.55 2.08
N ALA A 371 -34.07 1.71 2.04
CA ALA A 371 -35.31 1.95 2.76
C ALA A 371 -36.43 0.98 2.32
N LEU A 372 -36.60 0.74 1.02
CA LEU A 372 -37.59 -0.20 0.49
C LEU A 372 -37.31 -1.64 0.95
N VAL A 373 -36.05 -2.08 0.88
CA VAL A 373 -35.63 -3.42 1.32
C VAL A 373 -35.88 -3.59 2.82
N GLN A 374 -35.51 -2.60 3.63
CA GLN A 374 -35.75 -2.65 5.07
C GLN A 374 -37.24 -2.62 5.42
N ALA A 375 -38.05 -1.79 4.76
CA ALA A 375 -39.50 -1.76 4.96
C ALA A 375 -40.15 -3.12 4.65
N ARG A 376 -39.77 -3.76 3.54
CA ARG A 376 -40.23 -5.13 3.21
C ARG A 376 -39.79 -6.15 4.25
N ARG A 377 -38.58 -6.02 4.80
CA ARG A 377 -38.08 -6.91 5.86
C ARG A 377 -38.84 -6.74 7.18
N VAL A 378 -39.21 -5.51 7.55
CA VAL A 378 -40.08 -5.23 8.69
C VAL A 378 -41.45 -5.90 8.50
N ALA A 379 -42.08 -5.72 7.34
CA ALA A 379 -43.35 -6.36 7.02
C ALA A 379 -43.24 -7.89 7.12
N HIS A 380 -42.20 -8.48 6.53
CA HIS A 380 -41.96 -9.92 6.59
C HIS A 380 -41.88 -10.44 8.04
N LEU A 381 -41.06 -9.82 8.89
CA LEU A 381 -40.92 -10.21 10.30
C LEU A 381 -42.23 -10.02 11.09
N ALA A 382 -43.00 -8.96 10.81
CA ALA A 382 -44.30 -8.74 11.41
C ALA A 382 -45.31 -9.85 11.00
N SER A 383 -45.29 -10.27 9.74
CA SER A 383 -46.13 -11.38 9.25
C SER A 383 -45.75 -12.73 9.90
N GLU A 384 -44.47 -13.00 10.08
CA GLU A 384 -43.98 -14.21 10.77
C GLU A 384 -44.39 -14.20 12.25
N ALA A 385 -44.26 -13.05 12.92
CA ALA A 385 -44.70 -12.87 14.31
C ALA A 385 -46.20 -13.17 14.45
N LEU A 386 -47.02 -12.67 13.51
CA LEU A 386 -48.46 -12.90 13.47
C LEU A 386 -48.80 -14.39 13.27
N GLN A 387 -48.14 -15.07 12.34
CA GLN A 387 -48.36 -16.50 12.07
C GLN A 387 -47.96 -17.38 13.26
N LEU A 388 -46.82 -17.09 13.90
CA LEU A 388 -46.39 -17.78 15.12
C LEU A 388 -47.42 -17.57 16.24
N ALA A 389 -47.85 -16.33 16.46
CA ALA A 389 -48.84 -16.01 17.47
C ALA A 389 -50.19 -16.72 17.23
N GLN A 390 -50.63 -16.81 15.98
CA GLN A 390 -51.86 -17.54 15.63
C GLN A 390 -51.73 -19.03 15.91
N ARG A 391 -50.60 -19.65 15.54
CA ARG A 391 -50.32 -21.07 15.87
C ARG A 391 -50.31 -21.32 17.38
N ASP A 392 -49.73 -20.40 18.15
CA ASP A 392 -49.70 -20.50 19.60
C ASP A 392 -51.12 -20.46 20.18
N ILE A 393 -51.99 -19.56 19.70
CA ILE A 393 -53.41 -19.47 20.09
C ILE A 393 -54.17 -20.76 19.71
N ASP A 394 -53.97 -21.27 18.51
CA ASP A 394 -54.69 -22.47 18.04
C ASP A 394 -54.24 -23.72 18.80
N SER A 395 -52.96 -23.79 19.21
CA SER A 395 -52.43 -24.88 20.03
C SER A 395 -52.92 -24.88 21.48
N SER A 396 -53.33 -23.72 21.99
CA SER A 396 -53.80 -23.53 23.37
C SER A 396 -55.32 -23.63 23.49
N ARG A 397 -56.06 -23.74 22.38
CA ARG A 397 -57.48 -24.11 22.40
C ARG A 397 -57.63 -25.60 22.75
N PRO A 398 -58.51 -25.97 23.69
CA PRO A 398 -58.83 -27.38 23.95
C PRO A 398 -59.34 -28.05 22.67
N ARG A 399 -58.72 -29.16 22.25
CA ARG A 399 -59.35 -30.05 21.27
C ARG A 399 -60.53 -30.73 21.97
N ASP A 400 -61.75 -30.34 21.60
CA ASP A 400 -62.94 -31.13 21.93
C ASP A 400 -62.79 -32.53 21.33
N GLN A 401 -62.34 -33.46 22.18
CA GLN A 401 -62.40 -34.90 21.93
C GLN A 401 -63.87 -35.31 21.98
N ASP A 402 -64.43 -35.50 20.80
CA ASP A 402 -65.12 -36.72 20.39
C ASP A 402 -65.76 -37.52 21.54
N TRP A 403 -66.99 -37.13 21.87
CA TRP A 403 -67.92 -37.90 22.68
C TRP A 403 -68.83 -38.68 21.71
N GLY A 404 -68.53 -39.96 21.44
CA GLY A 404 -69.26 -40.69 20.39
C GLY A 404 -69.01 -42.19 20.24
N GLY A 405 -68.83 -42.94 21.33
CA GLY A 405 -68.83 -44.41 21.29
C GLY A 405 -70.17 -45.01 21.73
N GLY A 406 -70.90 -45.67 20.82
CA GLY A 406 -71.93 -46.65 21.22
C GLY A 406 -73.16 -46.79 20.32
N GLY A 407 -73.10 -47.74 19.38
CA GLY A 407 -74.16 -48.73 19.04
C GLY A 407 -75.53 -48.27 18.53
N GLY A 408 -75.93 -48.73 17.33
CA GLY A 408 -77.34 -48.71 16.94
C GLY A 408 -77.65 -48.89 15.45
N TRP A 409 -77.71 -50.15 15.01
CA TRP A 409 -78.60 -50.74 14.01
C TRP A 409 -79.54 -49.81 13.20
N GLY A 410 -79.56 -49.98 11.87
CA GLY A 410 -80.81 -49.82 11.11
C GLY A 410 -80.69 -49.21 9.70
N GLY A 411 -80.54 -50.08 8.70
CA GLY A 411 -81.47 -50.14 7.57
C GLY A 411 -81.58 -48.97 6.58
N GLY A 412 -81.00 -49.17 5.39
CA GLY A 412 -81.74 -49.01 4.13
C GLY A 412 -81.52 -47.73 3.31
N PRO A 413 -81.77 -47.78 1.99
CA PRO A 413 -81.03 -47.01 0.99
C PRO A 413 -81.88 -45.94 0.26
N ARG A 414 -81.26 -45.23 -0.71
CA ARG A 414 -81.86 -44.32 -1.72
C ARG A 414 -82.04 -42.87 -1.23
N ARG A 415 -82.02 -41.80 -2.03
CA ARG A 415 -81.82 -41.52 -3.46
C ARG A 415 -82.06 -40.01 -3.62
N GLY A 416 -81.14 -39.31 -4.28
CA GLY A 416 -81.45 -38.32 -5.32
C GLY A 416 -82.03 -36.95 -4.95
N GLY A 417 -81.50 -35.95 -5.67
CA GLY A 417 -82.15 -34.68 -6.02
C GLY A 417 -81.98 -33.59 -4.97
N GLY A 418 -81.55 -32.37 -5.27
CA GLY A 418 -81.49 -31.65 -6.53
C GLY A 418 -81.95 -30.20 -6.28
N GLY A 419 -81.30 -29.23 -6.93
CA GLY A 419 -81.63 -27.79 -6.93
C GLY A 419 -81.05 -27.06 -5.71
N GLY A 420 -80.11 -26.13 -5.88
CA GLY A 420 -80.28 -24.82 -6.52
C GLY A 420 -80.57 -23.80 -5.40
N ASP A 421 -79.97 -22.63 -5.28
CA ASP A 421 -79.13 -21.84 -6.16
C ASP A 421 -78.57 -20.67 -5.32
N LEU A 422 -77.50 -20.05 -5.81
CA LEU A 422 -77.10 -18.63 -5.63
C LEU A 422 -76.31 -18.13 -4.39
N ALA A 423 -75.08 -17.68 -4.74
CA ALA A 423 -74.35 -16.48 -4.28
C ALA A 423 -73.63 -16.55 -2.91
N SER A 424 -72.37 -16.13 -2.72
CA SER A 424 -71.34 -15.48 -3.55
C SER A 424 -70.11 -15.26 -2.64
N GLY A 425 -68.88 -15.29 -3.19
CA GLY A 425 -67.69 -14.76 -2.50
C GLY A 425 -66.51 -15.72 -2.36
N ILE A 426 -65.90 -16.09 -3.50
CA ILE A 426 -64.62 -16.79 -3.58
C ILE A 426 -63.48 -15.77 -3.50
N LEU A 427 -62.55 -15.94 -2.55
CA LEU A 427 -61.19 -15.40 -2.60
C LEU A 427 -60.20 -16.45 -2.07
N GLY A 428 -59.78 -17.35 -2.96
CA GLY A 428 -58.46 -17.99 -2.96
C GLY A 428 -57.65 -17.42 -4.13
N GLY A 429 -56.33 -17.52 -4.23
CA GLY A 429 -55.33 -18.21 -3.45
C GLY A 429 -53.94 -17.97 -4.06
N LEU A 430 -52.92 -18.32 -3.27
CA LEU A 430 -51.53 -18.70 -3.54
C LEU A 430 -50.92 -18.66 -4.97
N VAL A 431 -49.74 -18.01 -5.05
CA VAL A 431 -48.40 -18.48 -5.50
C VAL A 431 -48.25 -19.22 -6.84
N ILE A 432 -47.40 -18.67 -7.73
CA ILE A 432 -46.24 -19.23 -8.50
C ILE A 432 -45.65 -18.04 -9.29
N GLY A 433 -44.34 -17.82 -9.47
CA GLY A 433 -43.19 -18.67 -9.21
C GLY A 433 -41.87 -17.89 -9.23
N SER A 434 -40.85 -18.60 -8.77
CA SER A 434 -39.43 -18.34 -9.00
C SER A 434 -38.91 -19.24 -10.14
N LEU A 435 -37.77 -18.84 -10.72
CA LEU A 435 -36.92 -19.51 -11.73
C LEU A 435 -37.03 -18.93 -13.17
N LEU A 436 -36.06 -18.11 -13.55
CA LEU A 436 -35.04 -18.49 -14.54
C LEU A 436 -33.88 -17.48 -14.57
N ASP A 437 -32.73 -17.98 -14.10
CA ASP A 437 -31.38 -17.50 -14.37
C ASP A 437 -30.94 -18.04 -15.76
N GLY A 438 -30.05 -17.31 -16.44
CA GLY A 438 -29.95 -17.24 -17.91
C GLY A 438 -29.15 -18.30 -18.66
N ILE A 439 -29.11 -18.17 -20.00
CA ILE A 439 -28.03 -18.64 -20.91
C ILE A 439 -28.26 -18.18 -22.38
N PHE A 440 -27.20 -17.65 -23.03
CA PHE A 440 -26.92 -17.50 -24.48
C PHE A 440 -27.95 -16.85 -25.42
N ASP A 441 -27.79 -15.54 -25.73
CA ASP A 441 -27.27 -14.92 -26.98
C ASP A 441 -27.41 -13.38 -26.88
#